data_AF-A0A2N2YET3-F1
#
_entry.id   AF-A0A2N2YET3-F1
#
_cell.length_a   1.000
_cell.length_b   1.000
_cell.length_c   1.000
_cell.angle_alpha   90.00
_cell.angle_beta   90.00
_cell.angle_gamma   90.00
#
_symmetry.space_group_name_H-M   'P 1'
#
loop_
_entity.id
_entity.type
_entity.pdbx_description
1 polymer ?
#
loop_
_entity_poly.entity_id
_entity_poly.type
_entity_poly.pdbx_seq_one_letter_code
_entity_poly.pdbx_strand_id
1 'polypeptide(L)'
;MDKFDNKYRIPSARLQMWNYGANGLYFITICTHNREHYFGEIIDGEIVFSEIGRLVNSYWNEIPEHFTFIKLDEFVVMPNHFHGIIINNKSVDGRPNGGCGLHTDFKWQSRFHDHVIRNDESYEKIKNFIIK
;
A
#
# COMPACT_ATOMS: atom_id res chain seq x y z
N MET A 1 -6.99 -21.90 -19.07
CA MET A 1 -7.46 -21.33 -17.78
C MET A 1 -7.37 -22.45 -16.77
N ASP A 2 -6.41 -22.35 -15.85
CA ASP A 2 -6.03 -23.48 -15.00
C ASP A 2 -6.91 -23.54 -13.74
N LYS A 3 -7.46 -24.73 -13.47
CA LYS A 3 -8.24 -25.03 -12.27
C LYS A 3 -7.28 -25.51 -11.18
N PHE A 4 -7.27 -24.86 -10.03
CA PHE A 4 -6.62 -25.39 -8.82
C PHE A 4 -7.72 -25.83 -7.86
N ASP A 5 -7.73 -27.11 -7.48
CA ASP A 5 -8.75 -27.69 -6.59
C ASP A 5 -10.20 -27.46 -7.05
N ASN A 6 -10.49 -27.77 -8.33
CA ASN A 6 -11.81 -27.59 -8.97
C ASN A 6 -12.42 -26.18 -8.87
N LYS A 7 -11.63 -25.17 -8.51
CA LYS A 7 -12.05 -23.77 -8.42
C LYS A 7 -11.29 -22.95 -9.47
N TYR A 8 -12.00 -22.04 -10.13
CA TYR A 8 -11.39 -21.02 -10.96
C TYR A 8 -10.57 -20.10 -10.07
N ARG A 9 -9.25 -20.17 -10.18
CA ARG A 9 -8.34 -19.28 -9.45
C ARG A 9 -8.10 -18.04 -10.32
N ILE A 10 -8.50 -16.87 -9.83
CA ILE A 10 -8.11 -15.61 -10.44
C ILE A 10 -6.58 -15.50 -10.29
N PRO A 11 -5.81 -15.37 -11.39
CA PRO A 11 -4.36 -15.22 -11.31
C PRO A 11 -4.00 -13.97 -10.51
N SER A 12 -2.87 -14.02 -9.83
CA SER A 12 -2.40 -12.87 -9.05
C SER A 12 -2.11 -11.70 -9.97
N ALA A 13 -2.61 -10.51 -9.64
CA ALA A 13 -2.24 -9.26 -10.32
C ALA A 13 -0.79 -8.85 -10.03
N ARG A 14 -0.14 -9.48 -9.04
CA ARG A 14 1.26 -9.22 -8.71
C ARG A 14 2.17 -9.61 -9.87
N LEU A 15 3.14 -8.75 -10.14
CA LEU A 15 4.27 -9.04 -11.02
C LEU A 15 4.92 -10.37 -10.60
N GLN A 16 4.78 -11.36 -11.47
CA GLN A 16 5.36 -12.67 -11.27
C GLN A 16 6.88 -12.55 -11.26
N MET A 17 7.55 -13.33 -10.39
CA MET A 17 9.01 -13.34 -10.21
C MET A 17 9.61 -12.13 -9.47
N TRP A 18 8.80 -11.20 -8.94
CA TRP A 18 9.30 -10.11 -8.09
C TRP A 18 9.26 -10.47 -6.60
N ASN A 19 10.35 -10.19 -5.88
CA ASN A 19 10.37 -10.26 -4.42
C ASN A 19 9.87 -8.92 -3.84
N TYR A 20 8.63 -8.89 -3.39
CA TYR A 20 8.01 -7.69 -2.78
C TYR A 20 8.64 -7.25 -1.45
N GLY A 21 9.53 -8.07 -0.87
CA GLY A 21 10.36 -7.68 0.26
C GLY A 21 11.64 -6.95 -0.12
N ALA A 22 11.95 -6.83 -1.42
CA ALA A 22 13.14 -6.15 -1.93
C ALA A 22 13.01 -4.63 -1.84
N ASN A 23 14.15 -3.94 -1.84
CA ASN A 23 14.18 -2.49 -1.90
C ASN A 23 13.52 -1.99 -3.18
N GLY A 24 12.82 -0.86 -3.07
CA GLY A 24 12.10 -0.27 -4.19
C GLY A 24 10.88 0.53 -3.75
N LEU A 25 10.20 1.09 -4.74
CA LEU A 25 8.98 1.86 -4.57
C LEU A 25 7.77 1.00 -4.91
N TYR A 26 6.76 1.03 -4.04
CA TYR A 26 5.55 0.25 -4.19
C TYR A 26 4.34 1.15 -4.06
N PHE A 27 3.52 1.18 -5.10
CA PHE A 27 2.21 1.81 -5.08
C PHE A 27 1.17 0.82 -4.58
N ILE A 28 0.37 1.23 -3.60
CA ILE A 28 -0.61 0.42 -2.92
C ILE A 28 -1.98 1.07 -3.13
N THR A 29 -2.95 0.24 -3.53
CA THR A 29 -4.36 0.59 -3.57
C THR A 29 -5.15 -0.38 -2.70
N ILE A 30 -5.92 0.16 -1.76
CA ILE A 30 -6.84 -0.60 -0.91
C ILE A 30 -8.24 -0.03 -1.14
N CYS A 31 -9.17 -0.86 -1.60
CA CYS A 31 -10.57 -0.46 -1.76
C CYS A 31 -11.42 -1.13 -0.68
N THR A 32 -12.41 -0.41 -0.18
CA THR A 32 -13.43 -1.00 0.69
C THR A 32 -14.27 -2.02 -0.08
N HIS A 33 -14.90 -2.94 0.65
CA HIS A 33 -15.83 -3.88 0.05
C HIS A 33 -16.98 -3.13 -0.62
N ASN A 34 -17.35 -3.55 -1.83
CA ASN A 34 -18.36 -2.90 -2.67
C ASN A 34 -18.17 -1.39 -2.90
N ARG A 35 -16.97 -0.85 -2.63
CA ARG A 35 -16.69 0.59 -2.66
C ARG A 35 -17.60 1.42 -1.75
N GLU A 36 -18.02 0.85 -0.62
CA GLU A 36 -18.78 1.56 0.40
C GLU A 36 -17.92 2.64 1.08
N HIS A 37 -18.55 3.77 1.44
CA HIS A 37 -17.86 4.99 1.89
C HIS A 37 -17.47 4.94 3.37
N TYR A 38 -16.72 3.91 3.78
CA TYR A 38 -16.34 3.74 5.18
C TYR A 38 -15.37 4.79 5.70
N PHE A 39 -14.58 5.44 4.84
CA PHE A 39 -13.53 6.39 5.26
C PHE A 39 -14.06 7.81 5.41
N GLY A 40 -15.26 8.12 4.94
CA GLY A 40 -15.84 9.46 5.05
C GLY A 40 -16.67 9.83 3.83
N GLU A 41 -16.96 11.11 3.70
CA GLU A 41 -17.71 11.68 2.58
C GLU A 41 -16.97 12.89 2.02
N ILE A 42 -17.30 13.30 0.79
CA ILE A 42 -16.77 14.53 0.20
C ILE A 42 -17.84 15.61 0.33
N ILE A 43 -17.52 16.70 1.04
CA ILE A 43 -18.38 17.86 1.22
C ILE A 43 -17.60 19.08 0.70
N ASP A 44 -18.17 19.82 -0.24
CA ASP A 44 -17.55 20.98 -0.88
C ASP A 44 -16.16 20.73 -1.50
N GLY A 45 -15.93 19.50 -1.98
CA GLY A 45 -14.66 19.08 -2.59
C GLY A 45 -13.61 18.60 -1.58
N GLU A 46 -13.87 18.70 -0.29
CA GLU A 46 -12.98 18.26 0.78
C GLU A 46 -13.48 16.97 1.42
N ILE A 47 -12.55 16.11 1.83
CA ILE A 47 -12.92 14.89 2.55
C ILE A 47 -13.23 15.20 4.02
N VAL A 48 -14.43 14.84 4.45
CA VAL A 48 -14.83 14.79 5.85
C VAL A 48 -14.68 13.35 6.32
N PHE A 49 -13.60 13.09 7.06
CA PHE A 49 -13.28 11.75 7.52
C PHE A 49 -14.30 11.21 8.52
N SER A 50 -14.66 9.95 8.34
CA SER A 50 -15.26 9.15 9.40
C SER A 50 -14.21 8.85 10.49
N GLU A 51 -14.62 8.17 11.57
CA GLU A 51 -13.67 7.63 12.54
C GLU A 51 -12.66 6.66 11.89
N ILE A 52 -13.15 5.77 11.03
CA ILE A 52 -12.30 4.81 10.31
C ILE A 52 -11.32 5.53 9.38
N GLY A 53 -11.78 6.57 8.65
CA GLY A 53 -10.90 7.37 7.79
C GLY A 53 -9.77 8.05 8.55
N ARG A 54 -10.07 8.61 9.73
CA ARG A 54 -9.04 9.18 10.63
C ARG A 54 -8.04 8.15 11.10
N LEU A 55 -8.49 6.93 11.41
CA LEU A 55 -7.60 5.83 11.78
C LEU A 55 -6.72 5.40 10.62
N VAL A 56 -7.27 5.26 9.40
CA VAL A 56 -6.47 4.93 8.20
C VAL A 56 -5.37 5.97 7.98
N ASN A 57 -5.72 7.26 8.07
CA ASN A 57 -4.75 8.33 7.94
C ASN A 57 -3.66 8.29 9.02
N SER A 58 -4.05 8.05 10.28
CA SER A 58 -3.09 8.00 11.40
C SER A 58 -2.16 6.79 11.28
N TYR A 59 -2.71 5.59 11.09
CA TYR A 59 -1.93 4.36 10.96
C TYR A 59 -1.01 4.36 9.75
N TRP A 60 -1.41 4.99 8.63
CA TRP A 60 -0.49 5.13 7.50
C TRP A 60 0.75 5.91 7.90
N ASN A 61 0.58 7.05 8.59
CA ASN A 61 1.69 7.90 9.04
C ASN A 61 2.55 7.24 10.14
N GLU A 62 1.99 6.30 10.91
CA GLU A 62 2.72 5.55 11.95
C GLU A 62 3.57 4.40 11.38
N ILE A 63 3.42 4.03 10.11
CA ILE A 63 4.18 2.91 9.50
C ILE A 63 5.71 3.04 9.72
N PRO A 64 6.36 4.19 9.50
CA PRO A 64 7.81 4.35 9.72
C PRO A 64 8.23 4.19 11.18
N GLU A 65 7.33 4.44 12.14
CA GLU A 65 7.62 4.26 13.56
C GLU A 65 7.71 2.77 13.92
N HIS A 66 6.87 1.95 13.29
CA HIS A 66 6.91 0.49 13.44
C HIS A 66 7.98 -0.17 12.56
N PHE A 67 8.27 0.40 11.39
CA PHE A 67 9.18 -0.16 10.40
C PHE A 67 10.15 0.92 9.90
N THR A 68 11.26 1.10 10.61
CA THR A 68 12.25 2.17 10.34
C THR A 68 12.90 2.10 8.95
N PHE A 69 12.83 0.95 8.27
CA PHE A 69 13.30 0.75 6.89
C PHE A 69 12.26 1.12 5.82
N ILE A 70 11.04 1.46 6.23
CA ILE A 70 9.99 1.97 5.35
C ILE A 70 9.95 3.49 5.44
N LYS A 71 9.93 4.13 4.28
CA LYS A 71 9.56 5.54 4.17
C LYS A 71 8.24 5.65 3.43
N LEU A 72 7.48 6.68 3.78
CA LEU A 72 6.25 7.04 3.09
C LEU A 72 6.55 8.12 2.06
N ASP A 73 5.77 8.12 1.00
CA ASP A 73 5.69 9.19 0.02
C ASP A 73 4.20 9.55 -0.15
N GLU A 74 3.81 10.13 -1.28
CA GLU A 74 2.44 10.57 -1.51
C GLU A 74 1.39 9.48 -1.24
N PHE A 75 0.30 9.90 -0.60
CA PHE A 75 -0.88 9.08 -0.37
C PHE A 75 -2.14 9.94 -0.31
N VAL A 76 -3.29 9.31 -0.56
CA VAL A 76 -4.60 9.92 -0.42
C VAL A 76 -5.58 8.90 0.14
N VAL A 77 -6.42 9.37 1.06
CA VAL A 77 -7.56 8.62 1.58
C VAL A 77 -8.82 9.22 0.96
N MET A 78 -9.56 8.41 0.22
CA MET A 78 -10.85 8.75 -0.38
C MET A 78 -11.97 8.02 0.36
N PRO A 79 -13.25 8.42 0.26
CA PRO A 79 -14.37 7.79 0.97
C PRO A 79 -14.37 6.25 0.99
N ASN A 80 -13.99 5.62 -0.12
CA ASN A 80 -14.08 4.17 -0.30
C ASN A 80 -12.76 3.49 -0.73
N HIS A 81 -11.66 4.24 -0.80
CA HIS A 81 -10.39 3.66 -1.17
C HIS A 81 -9.22 4.50 -0.66
N PHE A 82 -8.07 3.87 -0.65
CA PHE A 82 -6.81 4.43 -0.23
C PHE A 82 -5.79 4.19 -1.34
N HIS A 83 -4.98 5.19 -1.62
CA HIS A 83 -3.80 5.10 -2.49
C HIS A 83 -2.58 5.58 -1.72
N GLY A 84 -1.47 4.88 -1.81
CA GLY A 84 -0.25 5.32 -1.14
C GLY A 84 1.01 4.71 -1.75
N ILE A 85 2.11 5.43 -1.64
CA ILE A 85 3.42 4.98 -2.06
C ILE A 85 4.27 4.70 -0.81
N ILE A 86 4.84 3.50 -0.75
CA ILE A 86 5.86 3.15 0.24
C ILE A 86 7.21 2.91 -0.45
N ILE A 87 8.27 3.28 0.26
CA ILE A 87 9.65 3.06 -0.16
C ILE A 87 10.27 2.07 0.82
N ASN A 88 10.63 0.89 0.32
CA ASN A 88 11.36 -0.11 1.07
C ASN A 88 12.87 0.15 0.92
N ASN A 89 13.54 0.44 2.03
CA ASN A 89 14.97 0.78 2.08
C ASN A 89 15.70 -0.01 3.19
N LYS A 90 15.74 -1.34 3.04
CA LYS A 90 16.56 -2.22 3.88
C LYS A 90 18.03 -2.02 3.53
N SER A 91 18.91 -1.96 4.52
CA SER A 91 20.35 -1.98 4.25
C SER A 91 20.76 -3.31 3.60
N VAL A 92 21.88 -3.33 2.88
CA VAL A 92 22.38 -4.47 2.09
C VAL A 92 22.58 -5.73 2.96
N ASP A 93 22.67 -5.57 4.27
CA ASP A 93 22.91 -6.65 5.24
C ASP A 93 21.60 -7.28 5.77
N GLY A 94 20.44 -6.88 5.22
CA GLY A 94 19.12 -7.28 5.70
C GLY A 94 18.76 -6.71 7.07
N ARG A 95 19.65 -5.91 7.67
CA ARG A 95 19.43 -5.20 8.93
C ARG A 95 18.80 -3.84 8.62
N PRO A 96 17.76 -3.40 9.33
CA PRO A 96 17.34 -2.00 9.23
C PRO A 96 18.53 -1.09 9.59
N ASN A 97 18.67 0.04 8.88
CA ASN A 97 19.59 1.10 9.31
C ASN A 97 19.06 1.64 10.65
N GLY A 98 19.62 1.15 11.76
CA GLY A 98 19.05 1.30 13.10
C GLY A 98 18.38 -0.01 13.55
N GLY A 99 19.05 -0.75 14.44
CA GLY A 99 18.69 -2.10 14.81
C GLY A 99 17.31 -2.22 15.47
N CYS A 100 16.40 -2.94 14.80
CA CYS A 100 15.36 -3.72 15.44
C CYS A 100 15.12 -4.97 14.59
N GLY A 101 15.47 -6.15 15.13
CA GLY A 101 15.21 -7.43 14.48
C GLY A 101 13.73 -7.77 14.58
N LEU A 102 12.97 -7.53 13.51
CA LEU A 102 11.59 -7.99 13.42
C LEU A 102 11.54 -9.30 12.62
N HIS A 103 11.40 -10.39 13.36
CA HIS A 103 10.95 -11.68 12.84
C HIS A 103 9.45 -11.54 12.50
N THR A 104 9.11 -11.30 11.24
CA THR A 104 7.72 -11.17 10.82
C THR A 104 7.17 -12.50 10.31
N ASP A 105 6.65 -13.32 11.23
CA ASP A 105 5.66 -14.37 10.92
C ASP A 105 4.26 -13.77 10.65
N PHE A 106 4.20 -12.46 10.39
CA PHE A 106 2.98 -11.72 10.15
C PHE A 106 2.46 -11.97 8.73
N LYS A 107 1.30 -12.65 8.62
CA LYS A 107 0.60 -12.87 7.36
C LYS A 107 -0.47 -11.79 7.17
N TRP A 108 -0.23 -10.89 6.23
CA TRP A 108 -1.20 -9.89 5.78
C TRP A 108 -2.48 -10.54 5.24
N GLN A 109 -3.61 -9.83 5.37
CA GLN A 109 -4.85 -10.16 4.67
C GLN A 109 -4.58 -10.34 3.16
N SER A 110 -5.20 -11.35 2.57
CA SER A 110 -5.06 -11.57 1.14
C SER A 110 -5.81 -10.50 0.35
N ARG A 111 -5.11 -9.88 -0.62
CA ARG A 111 -5.64 -9.06 -1.75
C ARG A 111 -5.87 -7.57 -1.45
N PHE A 112 -4.79 -6.81 -1.49
CA PHE A 112 -4.79 -5.41 -1.94
C PHE A 112 -4.17 -5.35 -3.34
N HIS A 113 -4.42 -4.29 -4.11
CA HIS A 113 -3.78 -4.11 -5.41
C HIS A 113 -2.46 -3.36 -5.21
N ASP A 114 -1.35 -4.01 -5.53
CA ASP A 114 -0.01 -3.43 -5.43
C ASP A 114 0.69 -3.38 -6.80
N HIS A 115 1.45 -2.33 -7.03
CA HIS A 115 2.21 -2.10 -8.26
C HIS A 115 3.63 -1.65 -7.94
N VAL A 116 4.62 -2.37 -8.47
CA VAL A 116 6.04 -2.00 -8.33
C VAL A 116 6.34 -0.83 -9.27
N ILE A 117 6.74 0.31 -8.71
CA ILE A 117 7.14 1.48 -9.50
C ILE A 117 8.60 1.27 -9.92
N ARG A 118 8.84 1.21 -11.24
CA ARG A 118 10.13 0.78 -11.81
C ARG A 118 10.92 1.89 -12.51
N ASN A 119 10.33 3.08 -12.68
CA ASN A 119 10.97 4.23 -13.30
C ASN A 119 10.33 5.55 -12.85
N ASP A 120 11.07 6.63 -13.03
CA ASP A 120 10.69 7.98 -12.59
C ASP A 120 9.42 8.49 -13.29
N GLU A 121 9.23 8.18 -14.57
CA GLU A 121 8.01 8.59 -15.29
C GLU A 121 6.74 7.97 -14.69
N SER A 122 6.79 6.70 -14.29
CA SER A 122 5.67 6.02 -13.64
C SER A 122 5.46 6.55 -12.23
N TYR A 123 6.54 6.87 -11.52
CA TYR A 123 6.49 7.51 -10.20
C TYR A 123 5.75 8.85 -10.28
N GLU A 124 6.19 9.75 -11.16
CA GLU A 124 5.57 11.06 -11.35
C GLU A 124 4.11 10.97 -11.78
N LYS A 125 3.77 10.00 -12.64
CA LYS A 125 2.37 9.76 -13.03
C LYS A 125 1.49 9.36 -11.85
N ILE A 126 1.98 8.46 -11.00
CA ILE A 126 1.23 7.99 -9.82
C ILE A 126 1.12 9.11 -8.79
N LYS A 127 2.22 9.83 -8.54
CA LYS A 127 2.26 11.02 -7.68
C LYS A 127 1.24 12.07 -8.10
N ASN A 128 1.21 12.42 -9.39
CA ASN A 128 0.22 13.36 -9.94
C ASN A 128 -1.22 12.84 -9.91
N PHE A 129 -1.43 11.52 -9.96
CA PHE A 129 -2.75 10.91 -9.80
C PHE A 129 -3.25 11.02 -8.36
N ILE A 130 -2.35 10.91 -7.38
CA ILE A 130 -2.68 11.02 -5.95
C ILE A 130 -2.98 12.47 -5.54
N ILE A 131 -2.26 13.44 -6.09
CA ILE A 131 -2.37 14.87 -5.72
C ILE A 131 -3.57 15.57 -6.40
N LYS A 132 -4.15 14.97 -7.45
CA LYS A 132 -5.30 15.51 -8.18
C LYS A 132 -6.62 15.21 -7.50
#